data_AF-A0A814JHT8-F1
#
_entry.id   AF-A0A814JHT8-F1
#
_cell.length_a   1.000
_cell.length_b   1.000
_cell.length_c   1.000
_cell.angle_alpha   90.00
_cell.angle_beta   90.00
_cell.angle_gamma   90.00
#
_symmetry.space_group_name_H-M   'P 1'
#
loop_
_entity.id
_entity.type
_entity.pdbx_description
1 polymer ?
#
loop_
_entity_poly.entity_id
_entity_poly.type
_entity_poly.pdbx_seq_one_letter_code
_entity_poly.pdbx_strand_id
1 'polypeptide(L)'
;MDFKDLLLMDPLQLIQYLMRIGLLLPNRTCPKCNREMVLKKRAKYVDGASWRCSSCRSFNTIRTGSFFEKLRLLIMLLLEIVEFWAKERKQIDIEESLHVSRPT
;
A
#
# COMPACT_ATOMS: atom_id res chain seq x y z
N MET A 1 16.40 0.07 -5.97
CA MET A 1 15.07 0.37 -6.50
C MET A 1 14.79 1.81 -6.17
N ASP A 2 14.54 2.63 -7.18
CA ASP A 2 14.14 4.03 -7.00
C ASP A 2 12.64 4.10 -6.69
N PHE A 3 12.20 5.19 -6.06
CA PHE A 3 10.79 5.41 -5.74
C PHE A 3 9.92 5.46 -7.02
N LYS A 4 10.48 5.97 -8.12
CA LYS A 4 9.83 5.99 -9.44
C LYS A 4 9.45 4.60 -9.92
N ASP A 5 10.25 3.58 -9.60
CA ASP A 5 9.96 2.18 -9.98
C ASP A 5 8.68 1.69 -9.30
N LEU A 6 8.40 2.15 -8.07
CA LEU A 6 7.17 1.79 -7.33
C LEU A 6 5.92 2.40 -7.96
N LEU A 7 6.02 3.61 -8.52
CA LEU A 7 4.91 4.31 -9.20
C LEU A 7 4.45 3.61 -10.48
N LEU A 8 5.34 2.83 -11.10
CA LEU A 8 5.05 2.09 -12.33
C LEU A 8 4.45 0.70 -12.07
N MET A 9 4.43 0.24 -10.82
CA MET A 9 3.87 -1.07 -10.47
C MET A 9 2.36 -1.06 -10.52
N ASP A 10 1.76 -2.12 -11.05
CA ASP A 10 0.33 -2.35 -10.83
C ASP A 10 0.07 -2.64 -9.33
N PRO A 11 -1.15 -2.41 -8.84
CA PRO A 11 -1.45 -2.55 -7.41
C PRO A 11 -1.08 -3.91 -6.82
N LEU A 12 -1.21 -5.00 -7.57
CA LEU A 12 -0.86 -6.34 -7.07
C LEU A 12 0.66 -6.52 -6.98
N GLN A 13 1.40 -6.04 -7.98
CA GLN A 13 2.87 -6.03 -7.95
C GLN A 13 3.40 -5.24 -6.75
N LEU A 14 2.84 -4.05 -6.50
CA LEU A 14 3.20 -3.24 -5.34
C LEU A 14 2.95 -4.02 -4.04
N ILE A 15 1.78 -4.64 -3.89
CA ILE A 15 1.45 -5.44 -2.69
C ILE A 15 2.44 -6.60 -2.50
N GLN A 16 2.75 -7.34 -3.56
CA GLN A 16 3.71 -8.45 -3.50
C GLN A 16 5.12 -7.98 -3.16
N TYR A 17 5.54 -6.83 -3.72
CA TYR A 17 6.81 -6.20 -3.37
C TYR A 17 6.86 -5.84 -1.88
N LEU A 18 5.81 -5.19 -1.36
CA LEU A 18 5.72 -4.81 0.05
C LEU A 18 5.70 -6.01 1.00
N MET A 19 5.08 -7.12 0.58
CA MET A 19 5.15 -8.39 1.31
C MET A 19 6.59 -8.94 1.35
N ARG A 20 7.28 -8.89 0.21
CA ARG A 20 8.67 -9.37 0.09
C ARG A 20 9.64 -8.59 0.97
N ILE A 21 9.44 -7.28 1.11
CA ILE A 21 10.28 -6.43 1.97
C ILE A 21 9.78 -6.30 3.42
N GLY A 22 8.71 -7.03 3.79
CA GLY A 22 8.21 -7.10 5.16
C GLY A 22 7.35 -5.93 5.63
N LEU A 23 6.93 -5.03 4.74
CA LEU A 23 5.99 -3.94 5.07
C LEU A 23 4.52 -4.39 5.08
N LEU A 24 4.23 -5.53 4.46
CA LEU A 24 2.96 -6.24 4.56
C LEU A 24 3.21 -7.70 4.96
N LEU A 25 2.25 -8.33 5.61
CA LEU A 25 2.33 -9.76 5.91
C LEU A 25 2.16 -10.57 4.61
N PRO A 26 3.08 -11.50 4.29
CA PRO A 26 3.05 -12.28 3.04
C PRO A 26 1.98 -13.37 3.04
N ASN A 27 1.52 -13.78 4.21
CA ASN A 27 0.50 -14.79 4.41
C ASN A 27 -0.41 -14.36 5.57
N ARG A 28 -1.57 -15.02 5.67
CA ARG A 28 -2.50 -14.75 6.74
C ARG A 28 -3.35 -15.95 7.09
N THR A 29 -3.50 -16.16 8.38
CA THR A 29 -4.44 -17.11 8.94
C THR A 29 -5.75 -16.42 9.32
N CYS A 30 -6.88 -17.06 9.02
CA CYS A 30 -8.20 -16.53 9.36
C CYS A 30 -8.38 -16.49 10.88
N PRO A 31 -8.72 -15.33 11.48
CA PRO A 31 -8.90 -15.22 12.92
C PRO A 31 -10.12 -15.98 13.46
N LYS A 32 -11.04 -16.42 12.59
CA LYS A 32 -12.26 -17.13 12.99
C LYS A 32 -12.13 -18.65 12.95
N CYS A 33 -11.45 -19.20 11.96
CA CYS A 33 -11.39 -20.67 11.75
C CYS A 33 -9.97 -21.21 11.58
N ASN A 34 -8.96 -20.37 11.82
CA ASN A 34 -7.54 -20.72 11.81
C ASN A 34 -7.01 -21.37 10.51
N ARG A 35 -7.69 -21.15 9.38
CA ARG A 35 -7.25 -21.62 8.05
C ARG A 35 -6.51 -20.53 7.30
N GLU A 36 -5.57 -20.92 6.44
CA GLU A 36 -4.90 -20.00 5.54
C GLU A 36 -5.90 -19.25 4.65
N MET A 37 -5.63 -17.97 4.45
CA MET A 37 -6.40 -17.09 3.59
C MET A 37 -5.67 -16.88 2.27
N VAL A 38 -6.45 -16.70 1.21
CA VAL A 38 -5.92 -16.41 -0.13
C VAL A 38 -6.02 -14.92 -0.44
N LEU A 39 -4.99 -14.37 -1.06
CA LEU A 39 -5.02 -13.00 -1.57
C LEU A 39 -5.93 -12.93 -2.80
N LYS A 40 -6.87 -11.98 -2.82
CA LYS A 40 -7.80 -11.79 -3.95
C LYS A 40 -7.89 -10.31 -4.31
N LYS A 41 -7.85 -10.03 -5.62
CA LYS A 41 -8.20 -8.72 -6.18
C LYS A 41 -9.64 -8.38 -5.80
N ARG A 42 -9.85 -7.14 -5.34
CA ARG A 42 -11.15 -6.66 -4.88
C ARG A 42 -11.19 -5.13 -4.90
N ALA A 43 -11.69 -4.57 -6.00
CA ALA A 43 -11.73 -3.13 -6.28
C ALA A 43 -12.42 -2.27 -5.20
N LYS A 44 -13.32 -2.85 -4.41
CA LYS A 44 -14.00 -2.12 -3.32
C LYS A 44 -13.10 -1.72 -2.15
N TYR A 45 -11.92 -2.33 -2.03
CA TYR A 45 -10.95 -1.99 -0.98
C TYR A 45 -9.99 -0.93 -1.50
N VAL A 46 -9.50 -0.08 -0.60
CA VAL A 46 -8.61 1.04 -0.91
C VAL A 46 -7.40 0.62 -1.76
N ASP A 47 -6.76 -0.52 -1.45
CA ASP A 47 -5.61 -1.02 -2.20
C ASP A 47 -5.96 -2.05 -3.30
N GLY A 48 -7.25 -2.21 -3.61
CA GLY A 48 -7.70 -3.13 -4.65
C GLY A 48 -7.50 -4.62 -4.35
N ALA A 49 -7.16 -5.00 -3.11
CA ALA A 49 -6.99 -6.40 -2.70
C ALA A 49 -7.43 -6.68 -1.25
N SER A 50 -7.71 -7.94 -0.95
CA SER A 50 -8.07 -8.40 0.40
C SER A 50 -7.67 -9.87 0.61
N TRP A 51 -7.44 -10.23 1.87
CA TRP A 51 -7.36 -11.63 2.29
C TRP A 51 -8.77 -12.20 2.37
N ARG A 52 -8.99 -13.37 1.75
CA ARG A 52 -10.26 -14.10 1.79
C ARG A 52 -10.05 -15.49 2.37
N CYS A 53 -10.83 -15.85 3.38
CA CYS A 53 -10.89 -17.23 3.85
C CYS A 53 -11.76 -18.06 2.90
N SER A 54 -11.27 -19.23 2.47
CA SER A 54 -12.03 -20.18 1.65
C SER A 54 -13.14 -20.89 2.43
N SER A 55 -12.95 -21.10 3.73
CA SER A 55 -13.87 -21.85 4.60
C SER A 55 -15.01 -20.99 5.14
N CYS A 56 -14.72 -19.99 5.97
CA CYS A 56 -15.77 -19.18 6.61
C CYS A 56 -16.16 -17.93 5.80
N ARG A 57 -15.54 -17.74 4.61
CA ARG A 57 -15.79 -16.62 3.69
C ARG A 57 -15.54 -15.22 4.29
N SER A 58 -14.87 -15.14 5.45
CA SER A 58 -14.47 -13.86 6.04
C SER A 58 -13.44 -13.14 5.17
N PHE A 59 -13.38 -11.83 5.34
CA PHE A 59 -12.42 -10.98 4.65
C PHE A 59 -11.64 -10.15 5.65
N ASN A 60 -10.40 -9.89 5.30
CA ASN A 60 -9.58 -8.92 6.00
C ASN A 60 -8.80 -8.06 5.00
N THR A 61 -8.47 -6.84 5.41
CA THR A 61 -7.61 -5.96 4.61
C THR A 61 -6.21 -6.56 4.49
N ILE A 62 -5.50 -6.25 3.42
CA ILE A 62 -4.09 -6.63 3.27
C ILE A 62 -3.19 -5.98 4.34
N ARG A 63 -3.68 -4.90 4.97
CA ARG A 63 -2.93 -4.07 5.92
C ARG A 63 -2.96 -4.57 7.36
N THR A 64 -3.87 -5.48 7.72
CA THR A 64 -3.94 -5.89 9.13
C THR A 64 -2.65 -6.58 9.56
N GLY A 65 -2.16 -6.25 10.74
CA GLY A 65 -0.90 -6.72 11.29
C GLY A 65 0.32 -6.01 10.71
N SER A 66 0.14 -4.90 9.98
CA SER A 66 1.25 -4.11 9.44
C SER A 66 1.18 -2.64 9.86
N PHE A 67 2.26 -1.91 9.57
CA PHE A 67 2.36 -0.46 9.75
C PHE A 67 1.14 0.31 9.17
N PHE A 68 0.57 -0.18 8.07
CA PHE A 68 -0.52 0.49 7.37
C PHE A 68 -1.91 0.26 7.95
N GLU A 69 -2.07 -0.62 8.96
CA GLU A 69 -3.39 -1.13 9.41
C GLU A 69 -4.43 -0.03 9.69
N LYS A 70 -4.01 1.03 10.39
CA LYS A 70 -4.90 2.10 10.84
C LYS A 70 -4.94 3.30 9.90
N LEU A 71 -4.11 3.29 8.86
CA LEU A 71 -4.04 4.36 7.88
C LEU A 71 -5.16 4.19 6.85
N ARG A 72 -5.81 5.29 6.47
CA ARG A 72 -7.00 5.29 5.59
C ARG A 72 -6.70 5.62 4.12
N LEU A 73 -5.53 6.18 3.85
CA LEU A 73 -5.06 6.54 2.52
C LEU A 73 -4.53 5.33 1.76
N LEU A 74 -4.54 5.35 0.43
CA LEU A 74 -3.87 4.37 -0.43
C LEU A 74 -2.43 4.12 0.02
N ILE A 75 -1.98 2.86 0.01
CA ILE A 75 -0.59 2.55 0.40
C ILE A 75 0.40 3.33 -0.47
N MET A 76 0.13 3.48 -1.78
CA MET A 76 1.02 4.24 -2.66
C MET A 76 1.17 5.69 -2.22
N LEU A 77 0.06 6.36 -1.88
CA LEU A 77 0.07 7.74 -1.38
C LEU A 77 0.81 7.85 -0.04
N LEU A 78 0.69 6.85 0.84
CA LEU A 78 1.45 6.81 2.09
C LEU A 78 2.95 6.68 1.84
N LEU A 79 3.35 5.87 0.87
CA LEU A 79 4.75 5.74 0.47
C LEU A 79 5.27 7.04 -0.14
N GLU A 80 4.47 7.75 -0.94
CA GLU A 80 4.81 9.08 -1.46
C GLU A 80 5.06 10.06 -0.32
N ILE A 81 4.15 10.16 0.65
CA ILE A 81 4.30 11.03 1.81
C ILE A 81 5.60 10.71 2.58
N VAL A 82 5.91 9.43 2.76
CA VAL A 82 7.16 9.00 3.43
C VAL A 82 8.40 9.37 2.59
N GLU A 83 8.35 9.23 1.26
CA GLU A 83 9.44 9.67 0.38
C GLU A 83 9.68 11.17 0.46
N PHE A 84 8.60 11.96 0.36
CA PHE A 84 8.66 13.41 0.44
C PHE A 84 9.27 13.86 1.77
N TRP A 85 8.83 13.25 2.87
CA TRP A 85 9.33 13.52 4.20
C TRP A 85 10.81 13.11 4.34
N ALA A 86 11.18 11.92 3.88
CA ALA A 86 12.54 11.40 4.02
C ALA A 86 13.58 12.16 3.18
N LYS A 87 13.17 12.76 2.05
CA LYS A 87 14.04 13.58 1.21
C LYS A 87 14.11 15.05 1.64
N GLU A 88 13.41 15.43 2.71
CA GLU A 88 13.32 16.82 3.20
C GLU A 88 13.00 17.82 2.07
N ARG A 89 12.20 17.40 1.07
CA ARG A 89 11.97 18.24 -0.12
C ARG A 89 11.40 19.57 0.32
N LYS A 90 12.10 20.65 0.00
CA LYS A 90 11.60 22.00 0.28
C LYS A 90 10.47 22.29 -0.70
N GLN A 91 9.56 23.16 -0.32
CA GLN A 91 8.41 23.55 -1.15
C GLN A 91 8.83 24.04 -2.56
N ILE A 92 10.05 24.57 -2.69
CA ILE A 92 10.71 24.99 -3.95
C ILE A 92 10.99 23.81 -4.89
N ASP A 93 11.38 22.64 -4.38
CA ASP A 93 11.69 21.46 -5.20
C ASP A 93 10.40 20.82 -5.78
N ILE A 94 9.26 21.09 -5.14
CA ILE A 94 7.94 20.62 -5.57
C ILE A 94 7.44 21.44 -6.77
N GLU A 95 7.66 22.75 -6.78
CA GLU A 95 7.31 23.66 -7.89
C GLU A 95 7.99 23.23 -9.20
N GLU A 96 9.28 22.90 -9.14
CA GLU A 96 10.06 22.44 -10.30
C GLU A 96 9.55 21.09 -10.83
N SER A 97 9.16 20.18 -9.94
CA SER A 97 8.63 18.88 -10.33
C SER A 97 7.21 18.94 -10.91
N LEU A 98 6.39 19.90 -10.48
CA LEU A 98 4.98 20.03 -10.88
C LEU A 98 4.75 21.05 -12.00
N HIS A 99 5.77 21.82 -12.41
CA HIS A 99 5.64 22.91 -13.40
C HIS A 99 4.57 23.95 -13.01
N VAL A 100 4.36 24.16 -11.71
CA VAL A 100 3.39 25.14 -11.21
C VAL A 100 4.16 26.33 -10.66
N SER A 101 3.96 27.51 -11.26
CA SER A 101 4.47 28.77 -10.74
C SER A 101 3.56 29.32 -9.64
N ARG A 102 4.14 30.00 -8.65
CA ARG A 102 3.38 30.70 -7.61
C ARG A 102 2.46 31.75 -8.24
N PRO A 103 1.18 31.85 -7.81
CA PRO A 103 0.41 33.04 -8.07
C PRO A 103 1.09 34.19 -7.32
N THR A 104 1.48 35.22 -8.08
CA THR A 104 2.00 36.51 -7.57
C THR A 104 1.00 37.20 -6.66
#